data_AF-A0A8D8JXZ0-F1
#
_entry.id   AF-A0A8D8JXZ0-F1
#
_cell.length_a   1.000
_cell.length_b   1.000
_cell.length_c   1.000
_cell.angle_alpha   90.00
_cell.angle_beta   90.00
_cell.angle_gamma   90.00
#
_symmetry.space_group_name_H-M   'P 1'
#
loop_
_entity.id
_entity.type
_entity.pdbx_description
1 polymer ?
#
loop_
_entity_poly.entity_id
_entity_poly.type
_entity_poly.pdbx_seq_one_letter_code
_entity_poly.pdbx_strand_id
1 'polypeptide(L)'
;LIETYGQAIIDLLVQEADPKTVCSFLALCSGVSHVPVMDKQHFAAGGFCDVCKMAVRYVDGILEQNATQSEIEEAVLKVCSFLPDAVKDECNQLIEQYEPLLVQLLLQTLDPDFVCMKLGACPEAVQRLLGLHKCSWGPAYW
;
A
#
# COMPACT_ATOMS: atom_id res chain seq x y z
N LEU A 1 38.04 -0.67 -11.80
CA LEU A 1 36.73 0.00 -11.61
C LEU A 1 35.83 -0.85 -10.73
N ILE A 2 35.33 -1.99 -11.21
CA ILE A 2 34.50 -2.90 -10.40
C ILE A 2 35.29 -3.49 -9.20
N GLU A 3 36.54 -3.92 -9.39
CA GLU A 3 37.36 -4.43 -8.26
C GLU A 3 37.83 -3.34 -7.28
N THR A 4 37.80 -2.08 -7.70
CA THR A 4 38.34 -0.95 -6.94
C THR A 4 37.28 -0.29 -6.06
N TYR A 5 36.07 -0.14 -6.59
CA TYR A 5 34.95 0.52 -5.92
C TYR A 5 33.86 -0.47 -5.51
N GLY A 6 33.89 -1.70 -6.04
CA GLY A 6 32.87 -2.72 -5.79
C GLY A 6 32.75 -3.06 -4.31
N GLN A 7 33.88 -3.27 -3.62
CA GLN A 7 33.83 -3.57 -2.18
C GLN A 7 33.27 -2.40 -1.38
N ALA A 8 33.70 -1.16 -1.67
CA ALA A 8 33.20 0.02 -0.97
C ALA A 8 31.70 0.26 -1.21
N ILE A 9 31.21 0.04 -2.43
CA ILE A 9 29.78 0.13 -2.77
C ILE A 9 28.99 -0.99 -2.08
N ILE A 10 29.50 -2.22 -2.08
CA ILE A 10 28.88 -3.35 -1.38
C ILE A 10 28.83 -3.06 0.12
N ASP A 11 29.90 -2.57 0.72
CA ASP A 11 29.95 -2.23 2.14
C ASP A 11 28.99 -1.08 2.49
N LEU A 12 28.82 -0.10 1.58
CA LEU A 12 27.85 0.99 1.73
C LEU A 12 26.40 0.47 1.68
N LEU A 13 26.12 -0.47 0.77
CA LEU A 13 24.81 -1.11 0.62
C LEU A 13 24.49 -2.08 1.77
N VAL A 14 25.50 -2.77 2.31
CA VAL A 14 25.39 -3.68 3.46
C VAL A 14 25.19 -2.93 4.78
N GLN A 15 25.66 -1.67 4.88
CA GLN A 15 25.45 -0.84 6.06
C GLN A 15 24.02 -0.29 6.20
N GLU A 16 23.23 -0.29 5.13
CA GLU A 16 21.85 0.23 5.13
C GLU A 16 20.82 -0.81 5.60
N ALA A 17 21.15 -2.11 5.59
CA ALA A 17 20.26 -3.14 6.11
C ALA A 17 21.02 -4.37 6.62
N ASP A 18 20.71 -4.77 7.86
CA ASP A 18 21.27 -5.98 8.48
C ASP A 18 20.98 -7.23 7.61
N PRO A 19 21.99 -8.07 7.29
CA PRO A 19 21.83 -9.22 6.40
C PRO A 19 20.78 -10.24 6.87
N LYS A 20 20.56 -10.37 8.19
CA LYS A 20 19.51 -11.26 8.71
C LYS A 20 18.13 -10.67 8.44
N THR A 21 17.98 -9.36 8.59
CA THR A 21 16.75 -8.61 8.28
C THR A 21 16.36 -8.77 6.82
N VAL A 22 17.33 -8.63 5.89
CA VAL A 22 17.08 -8.84 4.45
C VAL A 22 16.79 -10.31 4.15
N CYS A 23 17.53 -11.25 4.73
CA CYS A 23 17.31 -12.68 4.53
C CYS A 23 15.93 -13.14 5.03
N SER A 24 15.45 -12.57 6.14
CA SER A 24 14.12 -12.81 6.68
C SER A 24 13.03 -12.12 5.84
N PHE A 25 13.25 -10.89 5.35
CA PHE A 25 12.32 -10.18 4.47
C PHE A 25 12.11 -10.91 3.13
N LEU A 26 13.20 -11.42 2.54
CA LEU A 26 13.16 -12.26 1.34
C LEU A 26 12.70 -13.70 1.63
N ALA A 27 12.35 -14.01 2.88
CA ALA A 27 11.92 -15.33 3.36
C ALA A 27 12.91 -16.48 3.05
N LEU A 28 14.20 -16.16 2.88
CA LEU A 28 15.27 -17.12 2.60
C LEU A 28 15.79 -17.80 3.88
N CYS A 29 15.63 -17.14 5.04
CA CYS A 29 16.06 -17.64 6.34
C CYS A 29 14.89 -18.19 7.17
N SER A 30 15.05 -19.37 7.75
CA SER A 30 14.03 -20.03 8.61
C SER A 30 14.11 -19.63 10.09
N GLY A 31 14.75 -18.51 10.42
CA GLY A 31 14.99 -18.03 11.78
C GLY A 31 14.17 -16.77 12.08
N VAL A 32 13.41 -16.83 13.18
CA VAL A 32 12.60 -15.79 13.84
C VAL A 32 12.85 -14.36 13.34
N SER A 33 11.81 -13.73 12.78
CA SER A 33 11.76 -12.29 12.49
C SER A 33 12.22 -11.47 13.70
N HIS A 34 13.46 -11.01 13.66
CA HIS A 34 13.97 -9.93 14.51
C HIS A 34 14.52 -8.82 13.62
N VAL A 35 13.69 -8.38 12.67
CA VAL A 35 13.56 -6.94 12.42
C VAL A 35 13.21 -6.32 13.79
N PRO A 36 13.55 -5.07 14.14
CA PRO A 36 12.83 -4.35 15.18
C PRO A 36 11.38 -4.20 14.72
N VAL A 37 10.62 -5.28 14.82
CA VAL A 37 9.18 -5.30 14.81
C VAL A 37 8.85 -4.57 16.09
N MET A 38 8.40 -3.32 15.95
CA MET A 38 7.62 -2.66 16.98
C MET A 38 6.64 -3.71 17.53
N ASP A 39 6.77 -3.97 18.82
CA ASP A 39 6.40 -5.22 19.50
C ASP A 39 5.10 -5.87 19.00
N LYS A 40 5.16 -7.19 18.80
CA LYS A 40 4.06 -8.09 18.41
C LYS A 40 2.81 -7.89 19.28
N GLN A 41 2.98 -7.42 20.52
CA GLN A 41 1.87 -7.08 21.42
C GLN A 41 1.02 -5.90 20.92
N HIS A 42 1.60 -4.90 20.25
CA HIS A 42 0.87 -3.77 19.65
C HIS A 42 0.20 -4.15 18.31
N PHE A 43 0.78 -5.10 17.59
CA PHE A 43 0.24 -5.60 16.31
C PHE A 43 -0.96 -6.55 16.52
N ALA A 44 -0.94 -7.36 17.59
CA ALA A 44 -2.00 -8.32 17.91
C ALA A 44 -3.24 -7.69 18.57
N ALA A 45 -3.12 -6.47 19.12
CA ALA A 45 -4.20 -5.80 19.86
C ALA A 45 -5.02 -4.81 19.02
N GLY A 46 -4.86 -4.77 17.69
CA GLY A 46 -5.52 -3.77 16.83
C GLY A 46 -4.91 -2.36 16.90
N GLY A 47 -4.03 -2.09 17.87
CA GLY A 47 -3.47 -0.76 18.11
C GLY A 47 -2.69 -0.18 16.92
N PHE A 48 -1.97 -1.00 16.14
CA PHE A 48 -1.28 -0.50 14.95
C PHE A 48 -2.25 -0.15 13.80
N CYS A 49 -3.32 -0.93 13.64
CA CYS A 49 -4.39 -0.63 12.69
C CYS A 49 -5.12 0.67 13.09
N ASP A 50 -5.40 0.86 14.39
CA ASP A 50 -6.02 2.08 14.90
C ASP A 50 -5.14 3.32 14.75
N VAL A 51 -3.83 3.19 15.01
CA VAL A 51 -2.86 4.28 14.80
C VAL A 51 -2.75 4.63 13.32
N CYS A 52 -2.71 3.65 12.43
CA CYS A 52 -2.72 3.90 10.99
C CYS A 52 -4.01 4.63 10.60
N LYS A 53 -5.18 4.14 11.02
CA LYS A 53 -6.45 4.78 10.70
C LYS A 53 -6.54 6.20 11.24
N MET A 54 -6.02 6.44 12.43
CA MET A 54 -5.94 7.77 13.03
C MET A 54 -5.04 8.70 12.22
N ALA A 55 -3.87 8.23 11.78
CA ALA A 55 -2.97 8.99 10.94
C ALA A 55 -3.60 9.32 9.58
N VAL A 56 -4.26 8.35 8.94
CA VAL A 56 -4.98 8.57 7.69
C VAL A 56 -6.11 9.58 7.89
N ARG A 57 -6.95 9.45 8.93
CA ARG A 57 -8.00 10.44 9.26
C ARG A 57 -7.46 11.83 9.55
N TYR A 58 -6.28 11.92 10.16
CA TYR A 58 -5.66 13.21 10.45
C TYR A 58 -5.17 13.89 9.16
N VAL A 59 -4.53 13.13 8.28
CA VAL A 59 -4.12 13.60 6.95
C VAL A 59 -5.36 13.96 6.12
N ASP A 60 -6.38 13.10 6.14
CA ASP A 60 -7.67 13.32 5.50
C ASP A 60 -8.32 14.61 6.02
N GLY A 61 -8.44 14.84 7.32
CA GLY A 61 -8.99 16.08 7.87
C GLY A 61 -8.18 17.36 7.58
N ILE A 62 -6.89 17.24 7.21
CA ILE A 62 -6.08 18.36 6.68
C ILE A 62 -6.38 18.56 5.18
N LEU A 63 -6.59 17.48 4.44
CA LEU A 63 -6.89 17.50 3.02
C LEU A 63 -8.35 17.84 2.72
N GLU A 64 -9.33 17.41 3.51
CA GLU A 64 -10.74 17.80 3.48
C GLU A 64 -10.93 19.30 3.70
N GLN A 65 -10.01 19.96 4.42
CA GLN A 65 -9.98 21.42 4.51
C GLN A 65 -9.50 22.11 3.22
N ASN A 66 -8.90 21.37 2.27
CA ASN A 66 -8.25 21.90 1.07
C ASN A 66 -8.67 21.22 -0.27
N ALA A 67 -9.45 20.15 -0.25
CA ALA A 67 -9.94 19.42 -1.42
C ALA A 67 -11.41 19.05 -1.21
N THR A 68 -12.28 19.98 -1.56
CA THR A 68 -13.72 19.73 -1.70
C THR A 68 -13.97 18.71 -2.81
N GLN A 69 -15.03 17.92 -2.72
CA GLN A 69 -15.50 17.05 -3.81
C GLN A 69 -15.54 17.79 -5.15
N SER A 70 -15.93 19.07 -5.13
CA SER A 70 -15.94 19.97 -6.28
C SER A 70 -14.56 20.18 -6.91
N GLU A 71 -13.49 20.24 -6.13
CA GLU A 71 -12.12 20.40 -6.65
C GLU A 71 -11.61 19.11 -7.29
N ILE A 72 -12.02 17.94 -6.77
CA ILE A 72 -11.71 16.65 -7.38
C ILE A 72 -12.48 16.49 -8.70
N GLU A 73 -13.76 16.83 -8.73
CA GLU A 73 -14.59 16.86 -9.94
C GLU A 73 -13.95 17.78 -11.00
N GLU A 74 -13.56 19.00 -10.62
CA GLU A 74 -12.94 19.95 -11.54
C GLU A 74 -11.57 19.45 -12.06
N ALA A 75 -10.78 18.80 -11.21
CA ALA A 75 -9.50 18.21 -11.59
C ALA A 75 -9.66 17.04 -12.58
N VAL A 76 -10.62 16.14 -12.32
CA VAL A 76 -10.94 15.01 -13.21
C VAL A 76 -11.40 15.51 -14.57
N LEU A 77 -12.25 16.55 -14.61
CA LEU A 77 -12.70 17.17 -15.87
C LEU A 77 -11.58 17.90 -16.62
N LYS A 78 -10.62 18.49 -15.91
CA LYS A 78 -9.48 19.18 -16.55
C LYS A 78 -8.39 18.25 -17.07
N VAL A 79 -8.36 16.98 -16.68
CA VAL A 79 -7.22 16.09 -16.98
C VAL A 79 -6.95 15.97 -18.48
N CYS A 80 -8.00 15.91 -19.30
CA CYS A 80 -7.87 15.80 -20.76
C CYS A 80 -7.32 17.07 -21.42
N SER A 81 -7.38 18.23 -20.75
CA SER A 81 -6.83 19.48 -21.27
C SER A 81 -5.30 19.49 -21.33
N PHE A 82 -4.63 18.63 -20.55
CA PHE A 82 -3.18 18.49 -20.52
C PHE A 82 -2.64 17.52 -21.58
N LEU A 83 -3.51 16.80 -22.28
CA LEU A 83 -3.11 15.81 -23.28
C LEU A 83 -2.99 16.40 -24.69
N PRO A 84 -2.14 15.82 -25.56
CA PRO A 84 -2.10 16.18 -26.98
C PRO A 84 -3.45 15.99 -27.66
N ASP A 85 -3.75 16.85 -28.64
CA ASP A 85 -5.06 16.84 -29.32
C ASP A 85 -5.40 15.48 -29.96
N ALA A 86 -4.38 14.71 -30.36
CA ALA A 86 -4.55 13.38 -30.96
C ALA A 86 -5.25 12.34 -30.05
N VAL A 87 -5.22 12.51 -28.73
CA VAL A 87 -5.82 11.56 -27.75
C VAL A 87 -6.91 12.20 -26.89
N LYS A 88 -7.22 13.47 -27.16
CA LYS A 88 -8.10 14.28 -26.31
C LYS A 88 -9.53 13.78 -26.33
N ASP A 89 -10.02 13.38 -27.51
CA ASP A 89 -11.38 12.85 -27.67
C ASP A 89 -11.56 11.50 -26.99
N GLU A 90 -10.56 10.62 -27.07
CA GLU A 90 -10.57 9.33 -26.36
C GLU A 90 -10.52 9.54 -24.84
N CYS A 91 -9.74 10.50 -24.35
CA CYS A 91 -9.73 10.89 -22.95
C CYS A 91 -11.08 11.43 -22.50
N ASN A 92 -11.70 12.34 -23.27
CA ASN A 92 -13.00 12.92 -22.92
C ASN A 92 -14.07 11.83 -22.81
N GLN A 93 -14.11 10.88 -23.73
CA GLN A 93 -15.03 9.74 -23.68
C GLN A 93 -14.80 8.85 -22.44
N LEU A 94 -13.52 8.63 -22.07
CA LEU A 94 -13.18 7.90 -20.85
C LEU A 94 -13.67 8.65 -19.61
N ILE A 95 -13.44 9.96 -19.53
CA ILE A 95 -13.89 10.77 -18.40
C ILE A 95 -15.41 10.81 -18.35
N GLU A 96 -16.13 11.05 -19.44
CA GLU A 96 -17.60 11.02 -19.46
C GLU A 96 -18.17 9.68 -18.96
N GLN A 97 -17.52 8.56 -19.26
CA GLN A 97 -17.98 7.24 -18.87
C GLN A 97 -17.67 6.87 -17.42
N TYR A 98 -16.53 7.34 -16.88
CA TYR A 98 -15.98 6.87 -15.61
C TYR A 98 -15.80 7.96 -14.55
N GLU A 99 -16.08 9.23 -14.85
CA GLU A 99 -15.93 10.36 -13.91
C GLU A 99 -16.56 10.10 -12.54
N PRO A 100 -17.81 9.61 -12.42
CA PRO A 100 -18.41 9.38 -11.11
C PRO A 100 -17.65 8.33 -10.29
N LEU A 101 -17.11 7.31 -10.97
CA LEU A 101 -16.32 6.25 -10.35
C LEU A 101 -14.92 6.74 -9.98
N LEU A 102 -14.30 7.58 -10.82
CA LEU A 102 -13.00 8.18 -10.58
C LEU A 102 -13.05 9.14 -9.40
N VAL A 103 -14.06 10.02 -9.35
CA VAL A 103 -14.28 10.93 -8.22
C VAL A 103 -14.54 10.13 -6.95
N GLN A 104 -15.39 9.10 -7.00
CA GLN A 104 -15.62 8.23 -5.85
C GLN A 104 -14.34 7.54 -5.39
N LEU A 105 -13.51 7.03 -6.30
CA LEU A 105 -12.24 6.37 -5.96
C LEU A 105 -11.21 7.36 -5.38
N LEU A 106 -11.17 8.58 -5.91
CA LEU A 106 -10.29 9.65 -5.41
C LEU A 106 -10.74 10.17 -4.04
N LEU A 107 -12.04 10.16 -3.74
CA LEU A 107 -12.54 10.38 -2.39
C LEU A 107 -12.22 9.20 -1.46
N GLN A 108 -12.25 7.97 -1.97
CA GLN A 108 -11.95 6.76 -1.21
C GLN A 108 -10.45 6.48 -1.04
N THR A 109 -9.54 7.20 -1.73
CA THR A 109 -8.08 6.96 -1.59
C THR A 109 -7.52 7.45 -0.26
N LEU A 110 -8.33 8.16 0.53
CA LEU A 110 -8.06 8.50 1.92
C LEU A 110 -8.96 7.71 2.89
N ASP A 111 -9.71 6.70 2.41
CA ASP A 111 -10.46 5.79 3.28
C ASP A 111 -9.47 5.09 4.24
N PRO A 112 -9.58 5.31 5.56
CA PRO A 112 -8.64 4.78 6.52
C PRO A 112 -8.56 3.26 6.52
N ASP A 113 -9.67 2.58 6.21
CA ASP A 113 -9.71 1.13 6.14
C ASP A 113 -8.95 0.60 4.90
N PHE A 114 -9.20 1.16 3.73
CA PHE A 114 -8.54 0.80 2.48
C PHE A 114 -7.04 1.07 2.51
N VAL A 115 -6.64 2.27 2.94
CA VAL A 115 -5.22 2.68 3.01
C VAL A 115 -4.47 1.80 4.01
N CYS A 116 -4.99 1.63 5.22
CA CYS A 116 -4.31 0.84 6.24
C CYS A 116 -4.29 -0.66 5.94
N MET A 117 -5.27 -1.16 5.19
CA MET A 117 -5.23 -2.51 4.65
C MET A 117 -4.10 -2.66 3.61
N LYS A 118 -4.00 -1.73 2.66
CA LYS A 118 -2.94 -1.75 1.62
C LYS A 118 -1.53 -1.58 2.19
N LEU A 119 -1.39 -0.83 3.28
CA LEU A 119 -0.13 -0.69 4.01
C LEU A 119 0.19 -1.91 4.90
N GLY A 120 -0.69 -2.91 4.97
CA GLY A 120 -0.55 -4.08 5.84
C GLY A 120 -0.67 -3.77 7.33
N ALA A 121 -1.13 -2.56 7.70
CA ALA A 121 -1.32 -2.13 9.07
C ALA A 121 -2.61 -2.68 9.69
N CYS A 122 -3.63 -2.85 8.85
CA CYS A 122 -4.85 -3.57 9.18
C CYS A 122 -4.85 -4.94 8.51
N PRO A 123 -5.45 -5.97 9.14
CA PRO A 123 -5.63 -7.26 8.49
C PRO A 123 -6.44 -7.05 7.22
N GLU A 124 -5.94 -7.55 6.08
CA GLU A 124 -6.80 -7.72 4.92
C GLU A 124 -7.99 -8.60 5.33
N ALA A 125 -9.16 -8.33 4.74
CA ALA A 125 -10.23 -9.32 4.67
C ALA A 125 -9.79 -10.49 3.76
N VAL A 126 -8.59 -11.04 3.96
CA VAL A 126 -8.25 -12.38 3.50
C VAL A 126 -9.13 -13.28 4.35
N GLN A 127 -10.30 -13.59 3.81
CA GLN A 127 -10.97 -14.83 4.11
C GLN A 127 -9.91 -15.89 3.83
N ARG A 128 -9.22 -16.38 4.86
CA ARG A 128 -8.24 -17.45 4.72
C ARG A 128 -9.03 -18.66 4.23
N LEU A 129 -9.10 -18.82 2.92
CA LEU A 129 -9.79 -19.96 2.28
C LEU A 129 -9.07 -21.27 2.63
N LEU A 130 -7.77 -21.17 2.95
CA LEU A 130 -6.97 -22.23 3.53
C LEU A 130 -7.47 -22.53 4.95
N GLY A 131 -8.05 -23.72 5.14
CA GLY A 131 -8.60 -24.17 6.41
C GLY A 131 -10.13 -24.28 6.45
N LEU A 132 -10.86 -23.69 5.50
CA LEU A 132 -12.33 -23.71 5.51
C LEU A 132 -12.92 -25.00 4.93
N HIS A 133 -12.25 -25.60 3.94
CA HIS A 133 -12.65 -26.87 3.35
C HIS A 133 -11.60 -27.95 3.62
N LYS A 134 -12.04 -29.20 3.82
CA LYS A 134 -11.18 -30.38 4.05
C LYS A 134 -10.03 -30.49 3.03
N CYS A 135 -10.28 -30.13 1.77
CA CYS A 135 -9.29 -30.12 0.70
C CYS A 135 -8.22 -29.02 0.82
N SER A 136 -8.19 -28.24 1.90
CA SER A 136 -7.23 -27.14 2.10
C SER A 136 -6.36 -27.32 3.35
N TRP A 137 -6.48 -28.47 4.03
CA TRP A 137 -5.82 -28.76 5.31
C TRP A 137 -4.39 -29.30 5.18
N GLY A 138 -3.86 -29.38 3.96
CA GLY A 138 -2.46 -29.70 3.69
C GLY A 138 -2.10 -31.18 3.90
N PRO A 139 -0.81 -31.55 3.66
CA PRO A 139 -0.32 -32.93 3.55
C PRO A 139 -0.65 -33.87 4.72
N ALA A 140 -0.97 -33.33 5.89
CA ALA A 140 -1.32 -34.12 7.08
C ALA A 140 -2.76 -34.67 7.06
N TYR A 141 -3.58 -34.25 6.11
CA TYR A 141 -4.99 -34.65 5.99
C TYR A 141 -5.30 -35.62 4.83
N TRP A 142 -4.40 -35.75 3.84
CA TRP A 142 -4.49 -36.73 2.74
C TRP A 142 -3.61 -37.94 3.00
#